data_AF-A0A7X8YAI4-F1
#
_entry.id   AF-A0A7X8YAI4-F1
#
_cell.length_a   1.000
_cell.length_b   1.000
_cell.length_c   1.000
_cell.angle_alpha   90.00
_cell.angle_beta   90.00
_cell.angle_gamma   90.00
#
_symmetry.space_group_name_H-M   'P 1'
#
loop_
_entity.id
_entity.type
_entity.pdbx_description
1 polymer ?
#
loop_
_entity_poly.entity_id
_entity_poly.type
_entity_poly.pdbx_seq_one_letter_code
_entity_poly.pdbx_strand_id
1 'polypeptide(L)'
;MIFGLSKPLVAAIAAGLLFLLAAAGVAYLAVRDIHSMVDQAAASATELADASWTAKLEKSNAEANQKITDQAIHALQIEAEATARINAASRQLEELRKRNAALPHGGDVSLTADRVRLLPD
;
A
#
# COMPACT_ATOMS: atom_id res chain seq x y z
N MET A 1 48.10 -38.85 -55.73
CA MET A 1 47.06 -39.87 -55.88
C MET A 1 45.89 -39.50 -54.99
N ILE A 2 44.76 -39.10 -55.56
CA ILE A 2 43.53 -38.86 -54.79
C ILE A 2 42.77 -40.19 -54.83
N PHE A 3 42.68 -40.88 -53.70
CA PHE A 3 41.94 -42.14 -53.60
C PHE A 3 40.46 -41.89 -53.90
N GLY A 4 39.96 -42.45 -55.01
CA GLY A 4 38.55 -42.41 -55.35
C GLY A 4 37.76 -43.36 -54.45
N LEU A 5 36.96 -42.82 -53.54
CA LEU A 5 36.02 -43.61 -52.74
C LEU A 5 35.05 -44.37 -53.66
N SER A 6 34.76 -45.64 -53.34
CA SER A 6 33.78 -46.42 -54.10
C SER A 6 32.37 -45.83 -53.93
N LYS A 7 31.57 -45.80 -55.01
CA LYS A 7 30.18 -45.31 -55.00
C LYS A 7 29.32 -45.86 -53.84
N PRO A 8 29.36 -47.16 -53.48
CA PRO A 8 28.59 -47.67 -52.34
C PRO A 8 29.09 -47.11 -51.00
N LEU A 9 30.39 -46.86 -50.85
CA LEU A 9 30.95 -46.27 -49.63
C LEU A 9 30.51 -44.80 -49.49
N VAL A 10 30.49 -44.03 -50.59
CA VAL A 10 29.96 -42.66 -50.58
C VAL A 10 28.47 -42.64 -50.19
N ALA A 11 27.68 -43.56 -50.75
CA ALA A 11 26.25 -43.65 -50.44
C ALA A 11 25.99 -44.01 -48.97
N ALA A 12 26.76 -44.95 -48.41
CA ALA A 12 26.66 -45.33 -47.00
C ALA A 12 27.01 -44.15 -46.06
N ILE A 13 28.05 -43.40 -46.38
CA ILE A 13 28.44 -42.21 -45.61
C ILE A 13 27.35 -41.13 -45.70
N ALA A 14 26.81 -40.87 -46.89
CA ALA A 14 25.75 -39.88 -47.07
C ALA A 14 24.47 -40.26 -46.29
N ALA A 15 24.08 -41.54 -46.32
CA ALA A 15 22.95 -42.04 -45.55
C ALA A 15 23.17 -41.91 -44.04
N GLY A 16 24.38 -42.24 -43.56
CA GLY A 16 24.75 -42.08 -42.15
C GLY A 16 24.70 -40.62 -41.68
N LEU A 17 25.20 -39.69 -42.50
CA LEU A 17 25.14 -38.26 -42.21
C LEU A 17 23.70 -37.73 -42.18
N LEU A 18 22.85 -38.16 -43.11
CA LEU A 18 21.43 -37.81 -43.12
C LEU A 18 20.72 -38.32 -41.86
N PHE A 19 21.02 -39.56 -41.44
CA PHE A 19 20.46 -40.12 -40.22
C PHE A 19 20.89 -39.33 -38.97
N LEU A 20 22.17 -38.98 -38.85
CA LEU A 20 22.67 -38.17 -37.74
C LEU A 20 22.03 -36.79 -37.70
N LEU A 21 21.86 -36.13 -38.85
CA LEU A 21 21.19 -34.84 -38.93
C LEU A 21 19.72 -34.94 -38.53
N ALA A 22 19.01 -35.99 -38.98
CA ALA A 22 17.63 -36.22 -38.58
C ALA A 22 17.51 -36.46 -37.07
N ALA A 23 18.38 -37.31 -36.50
CA ALA A 23 18.40 -37.57 -35.06
C ALA A 23 18.72 -36.31 -34.25
N ALA A 24 19.68 -35.50 -34.68
CA ALA A 24 20.00 -34.23 -34.05
C ALA A 24 18.85 -33.22 -34.15
N GLY A 25 18.15 -33.17 -35.28
CA GLY A 25 16.96 -32.34 -35.47
C GLY A 25 15.82 -32.73 -34.52
N VAL A 26 15.54 -34.02 -34.37
CA VAL A 26 14.53 -34.52 -33.42
C VAL A 26 14.94 -34.21 -31.99
N ALA A 27 16.20 -34.44 -31.62
CA ALA A 27 16.72 -34.13 -30.29
C ALA A 27 16.59 -32.62 -29.98
N TYR A 28 16.92 -31.76 -30.94
CA TYR A 28 16.77 -30.32 -30.80
C TYR A 28 15.31 -29.90 -30.59
N LEU A 29 14.39 -30.45 -31.39
CA LEU A 29 12.96 -30.16 -31.24
C LEU A 29 12.42 -30.63 -29.88
N ALA A 30 12.83 -31.81 -29.42
CA ALA A 30 12.44 -32.32 -28.11
C ALA A 30 12.92 -31.42 -26.97
N VAL A 31 14.19 -30.97 -27.01
CA VAL A 31 14.72 -30.02 -26.01
C VAL A 31 13.98 -28.70 -26.05
N ARG A 32 13.69 -28.19 -27.25
CA ARG A 32 12.95 -26.93 -27.43
C ARG A 32 11.54 -27.01 -26.85
N ASP A 33 10.83 -28.11 -27.08
CA ASP A 33 9.48 -28.31 -26.56
C ASP A 33 9.49 -28.42 -25.02
N ILE A 34 10.48 -29.13 -24.44
CA ILE A 34 10.65 -29.20 -22.98
C ILE A 34 10.90 -27.81 -22.40
N HIS A 35 11.79 -27.00 -22.99
CA HIS A 35 12.01 -25.63 -22.54
C HIS A 35 10.72 -24.79 -22.61
N SER A 36 9.99 -24.88 -23.72
CA SER A 36 8.70 -24.20 -23.87
C SER A 36 7.69 -24.61 -22.79
N MET A 37 7.62 -25.89 -22.44
CA MET A 37 6.74 -26.37 -21.35
C MET A 37 7.15 -25.80 -19.99
N VAL A 38 8.46 -25.74 -19.72
CA VAL A 38 9.00 -25.18 -18.46
C VAL A 38 8.70 -23.69 -18.37
N ASP A 39 8.92 -22.93 -19.46
CA ASP A 39 8.65 -21.49 -19.49
C ASP A 39 7.16 -21.19 -19.30
N GLN A 40 6.27 -21.96 -19.95
CA GLN A 40 4.82 -21.84 -19.77
C GLN A 40 4.37 -22.18 -18.35
N ALA A 41 4.95 -23.23 -17.74
CA ALA A 41 4.66 -23.58 -16.36
C ALA A 41 5.13 -22.49 -15.38
N ALA A 42 6.32 -21.94 -15.60
CA ALA A 42 6.85 -20.85 -14.80
C ALA A 42 5.98 -19.60 -14.92
N ALA A 43 5.60 -19.20 -16.14
CA ALA A 43 4.73 -18.05 -16.40
C ALA A 43 3.35 -18.21 -15.72
N SER A 44 2.76 -19.41 -15.83
CA SER A 44 1.46 -19.71 -15.19
C SER A 44 1.55 -19.65 -13.66
N ALA A 45 2.65 -20.14 -13.08
CA ALA A 45 2.88 -20.09 -11.64
C ALA A 45 3.05 -18.65 -11.15
N THR A 46 3.78 -17.81 -11.90
CA THR A 46 3.93 -16.39 -11.58
C THR A 46 2.61 -15.64 -11.68
N GLU A 47 1.80 -15.89 -12.70
CA GLU A 47 0.49 -15.25 -12.87
C GLU A 47 -0.47 -15.59 -11.71
N LEU A 48 -0.51 -16.86 -11.29
CA LEU A 48 -1.30 -17.29 -10.14
C LEU A 48 -0.81 -16.64 -8.84
N ALA A 49 0.51 -16.54 -8.66
CA ALA A 49 1.09 -15.88 -7.49
C ALA A 49 0.76 -14.38 -7.47
N ASP A 50 0.95 -13.69 -8.59
CA ASP A 50 0.68 -12.26 -8.73
C ASP A 50 -0.81 -11.94 -8.49
N ALA A 51 -1.72 -12.75 -9.04
CA ALA A 51 -3.15 -12.61 -8.79
C ALA A 51 -3.49 -12.78 -7.29
N SER A 52 -2.90 -13.79 -6.64
CA SER A 52 -3.10 -14.04 -5.21
C SER A 52 -2.56 -12.90 -4.34
N TRP A 53 -1.38 -12.38 -4.65
CA TRP A 53 -0.78 -11.27 -3.92
C TRP A 53 -1.49 -9.95 -4.16
N THR A 54 -1.93 -9.68 -5.39
CA THR A 54 -2.73 -8.50 -5.72
C THR A 54 -4.03 -8.50 -4.92
N ALA A 55 -4.75 -9.61 -4.90
CA ALA A 55 -5.98 -9.74 -4.11
C ALA A 55 -5.75 -9.53 -2.59
N LYS A 56 -4.64 -10.07 -2.05
CA LYS A 56 -4.26 -9.85 -0.65
C LYS A 56 -3.91 -8.40 -0.35
N LEU A 57 -3.20 -7.73 -1.25
CA LEU A 57 -2.84 -6.31 -1.13
C LEU A 57 -4.09 -5.44 -1.18
N GLU A 58 -5.00 -5.68 -2.13
CA GLU A 58 -6.26 -4.96 -2.22
C GLU A 58 -7.09 -5.11 -0.94
N LYS A 59 -7.20 -6.34 -0.42
CA LYS A 59 -7.89 -6.58 0.86
C LYS A 59 -7.21 -5.85 2.02
N SER A 60 -5.89 -5.93 2.12
CA SER A 60 -5.14 -5.25 3.18
C SER A 60 -5.26 -3.73 3.10
N ASN A 61 -5.28 -3.17 1.90
CA ASN A 61 -5.47 -1.73 1.68
C ASN A 61 -6.88 -1.29 2.05
N ALA A 62 -7.90 -2.10 1.71
CA ALA A 62 -9.28 -1.82 2.11
C ALA A 62 -9.43 -1.81 3.64
N GLU A 63 -8.85 -2.79 4.34
CA GLU A 63 -8.84 -2.83 5.82
C GLU A 63 -8.08 -1.66 6.43
N ALA A 64 -6.94 -1.26 5.85
CA ALA A 64 -6.18 -0.10 6.30
C ALA A 64 -6.98 1.21 6.12
N ASN A 65 -7.60 1.39 4.96
CA ASN A 65 -8.43 2.57 4.69
C ASN A 65 -9.66 2.65 5.61
N GLN A 66 -10.27 1.50 5.93
CA GLN A 66 -11.36 1.46 6.90
C GLN A 66 -10.89 1.92 8.28
N LYS A 67 -9.75 1.40 8.75
CA LYS A 67 -9.17 1.82 10.05
C LYS A 67 -8.82 3.31 10.08
N ILE A 68 -8.25 3.85 8.99
CA ILE A 68 -7.96 5.29 8.87
C ILE A 68 -9.26 6.10 8.95
N THR A 69 -10.31 5.63 8.27
CA THR A 69 -11.63 6.30 8.31
C THR A 69 -12.22 6.27 9.71
N ASP A 70 -12.18 5.13 10.39
CA ASP A 70 -12.67 4.99 11.77
C ASP A 70 -11.89 5.91 12.71
N GLN A 71 -10.57 5.95 12.59
CA GLN A 71 -9.72 6.85 13.37
C GLN A 71 -10.02 8.33 13.09
N ALA A 72 -10.25 8.70 11.83
CA ALA A 72 -10.62 10.06 11.46
C ALA A 72 -11.98 10.45 12.05
N ILE A 73 -12.97 9.56 12.02
CA ILE A 73 -14.28 9.78 12.66
C ILE A 73 -14.12 9.97 14.16
N HIS A 74 -13.34 9.12 14.83
CA HIS A 74 -13.06 9.26 16.26
C HIS A 74 -12.35 10.57 16.60
N ALA A 75 -11.37 10.98 15.79
CA ALA A 75 -10.67 12.25 15.98
C ALA A 75 -11.63 13.45 15.85
N LEU A 76 -12.51 13.44 14.84
CA LEU A 76 -13.53 14.47 14.65
C LEU A 76 -14.52 14.55 15.82
N GLN A 77 -14.90 13.41 16.41
CA GLN A 77 -15.76 13.39 17.60
C GLN A 77 -15.07 14.04 18.81
N ILE A 78 -13.80 13.70 19.03
CA ILE A 78 -13.00 14.30 20.12
C ILE A 78 -12.84 15.81 19.91
N GLU A 79 -12.55 16.24 18.68
CA GLU A 79 -12.42 17.65 18.34
C GLU A 79 -13.72 18.43 18.54
N ALA A 80 -14.86 17.84 18.14
CA ALA A 80 -16.18 18.43 18.35
C ALA A 80 -16.49 18.58 19.85
N GLU A 81 -16.19 17.57 20.66
CA GLU A 81 -16.39 17.63 22.10
C GLU A 81 -15.47 18.67 22.77
N ALA A 82 -14.19 18.69 22.40
CA ALA A 82 -13.23 19.67 22.90
C ALA A 82 -13.69 21.11 22.56
N THR A 83 -14.12 21.33 21.32
CA THR A 83 -14.64 22.62 20.86
C THR A 83 -15.90 23.02 21.63
N ALA A 84 -16.81 22.09 21.90
CA ALA A 84 -18.00 22.35 22.71
C ALA A 84 -17.65 22.78 24.14
N ARG A 85 -16.65 22.11 24.76
CA ARG A 85 -16.15 22.44 26.11
C ARG A 85 -15.46 23.81 26.13
N ILE A 86 -14.63 24.11 25.14
CA ILE A 86 -13.98 25.43 24.99
C ILE A 86 -15.05 26.52 24.87
N ASN A 87 -16.03 26.34 23.99
CA ASN A 87 -17.12 27.30 23.82
C ASN A 87 -17.98 27.48 25.09
N ALA A 88 -18.16 26.43 25.88
CA ALA A 88 -18.84 26.52 27.17
C ALA A 88 -18.01 27.32 28.19
N ALA A 89 -16.71 27.04 28.29
CA ALA A 89 -15.79 27.76 29.17
C ALA A 89 -15.66 29.25 28.78
N SER A 90 -15.56 29.56 27.48
CA SER A 90 -15.53 30.95 26.99
C SER A 90 -16.81 31.71 27.33
N ARG A 91 -17.99 31.07 27.21
CA ARG A 91 -19.26 31.68 27.63
C ARG A 91 -19.31 31.94 29.13
N GLN A 92 -18.81 31.01 29.96
CA GLN A 92 -18.74 31.21 31.40
C GLN A 92 -17.80 32.36 31.78
N LEU A 93 -16.63 32.47 31.13
CA LEU A 93 -15.70 33.57 31.33
C LEU A 93 -16.33 34.91 30.94
N GLU A 94 -17.06 34.95 29.83
CA GLU A 94 -17.73 36.18 29.39
C GLU A 94 -18.84 36.61 30.36
N GLU A 95 -19.63 35.67 30.86
CA GLU A 95 -20.63 35.93 31.90
C GLU A 95 -19.99 36.36 33.23
N LEU A 96 -18.81 35.85 33.57
CA LEU A 96 -18.03 36.33 34.72
C LEU A 96 -17.49 37.75 34.50
N ARG A 97 -17.02 38.08 33.28
CA ARG A 97 -16.58 39.44 32.94
C ARG A 97 -17.73 40.45 33.04
N LYS A 98 -18.91 40.12 32.50
CA LYS A 98 -20.10 40.97 32.63
C LYS A 98 -20.50 41.17 34.09
N ARG A 99 -20.53 40.09 34.88
CA ARG A 99 -20.84 40.19 36.33
C ARG A 99 -19.81 41.02 37.08
N ASN A 100 -18.52 40.88 36.78
CA ASN A 100 -17.47 41.73 37.36
C ASN A 100 -17.64 43.20 36.96
N ALA A 101 -18.01 43.50 35.71
CA ALA A 101 -18.25 44.86 35.25
C ALA A 101 -19.51 45.49 35.88
N ALA A 102 -20.49 44.67 36.28
CA ALA A 102 -21.70 45.11 36.97
C ALA A 102 -21.51 45.30 38.49
N LEU A 103 -20.34 44.95 39.04
CA LEU A 103 -20.05 45.22 40.45
C LEU A 103 -19.84 46.73 40.67
N PRO A 104 -20.36 47.30 41.78
CA PRO A 104 -20.15 48.70 42.11
C PRO A 104 -18.65 49.02 42.15
N HIS A 105 -18.27 50.16 41.58
CA HIS A 105 -16.89 50.65 41.70
C HIS A 105 -16.52 50.79 43.17
N GLY A 106 -15.35 50.28 43.55
CA GLY A 106 -14.81 50.28 44.92
C GLY A 106 -14.64 51.65 45.60
N GLY A 107 -15.14 52.72 44.98
CA GLY A 107 -15.24 54.06 45.57
C GLY A 107 -16.46 54.24 46.48
N ASP A 108 -17.53 53.45 46.31
CA ASP A 108 -18.76 53.58 47.12
C ASP A 108 -18.76 52.70 48.38
N VAL A 109 -17.88 51.69 48.43
CA VAL A 109 -17.58 50.85 49.59
C VAL A 109 -16.08 50.59 49.51
N SER A 110 -15.31 50.97 50.54
CA SER A 110 -13.83 51.07 50.60
C SER A 110 -13.02 49.80 50.24
N LEU A 111 -13.25 49.22 49.07
CA LEU A 111 -12.73 47.95 48.58
C LEU A 111 -12.39 48.14 47.09
N THR A 112 -11.12 48.43 46.82
CA THR A 112 -10.60 48.67 45.47
C THR A 112 -10.87 47.48 44.53
N ALA A 113 -11.12 47.78 43.25
CA ALA A 113 -11.51 46.80 42.22
C ALA A 113 -10.55 45.60 42.09
N ASP A 114 -9.26 45.81 42.39
CA ASP A 114 -8.24 44.74 42.42
C ASP A 114 -8.49 43.67 43.48
N ARG A 115 -9.22 43.96 44.56
CA ARG A 115 -9.50 42.98 45.62
C ARG A 115 -10.79 42.18 45.42
N VAL A 116 -11.65 42.59 44.48
CA VAL A 116 -12.98 41.96 44.27
C VAL A 116 -13.07 41.21 42.94
N ARG A 117 -12.09 41.37 42.03
CA ARG A 117 -12.05 40.60 40.78
C ARG A 117 -11.85 39.12 41.06
N LEU A 118 -12.77 38.30 40.53
CA LEU A 118 -12.74 36.84 40.63
C LEU A 118 -11.70 36.15 39.72
N LEU A 119 -10.95 36.91 38.91
CA LEU A 119 -9.96 36.40 37.96
C LEU A 119 -8.64 37.17 38.14
N PRO A 120 -7.49 36.49 38.29
CA PRO A 120 -6.20 37.06 37.95
C PRO A 120 -6.05 37.16 36.43
N ASP A 121 -5.29 38.16 35.96
CA ASP A 121 -4.99 38.37 34.54
C ASP A 121 -4.25 37.17 33.90
#